data_AF-A0A6G6X9K7-F1
#
_entry.id   AF-A0A6G6X9K7-F1
#
_cell.length_a   1.000
_cell.length_b   1.000
_cell.length_c   1.000
_cell.angle_alpha   90.00
_cell.angle_beta   90.00
_cell.angle_gamma   90.00
#
_symmetry.space_group_name_H-M   'P 1'
#
loop_
_entity.id
_entity.type
_entity.pdbx_description
1 polymer ?
#
loop_
_entity_poly.entity_id
_entity_poly.type
_entity_poly.pdbx_seq_one_letter_code
_entity_poly.pdbx_strand_id
1 'polypeptide(L)' 'MTNLLSRAIGVTFRCSRGRHERSDANIRKFGDTYKSTCRFCGKPMIRVTKRRWKIIEDDE' A
#
# COMPACT_ATOMS: atom_id res chain seq x y z
N MET A 1 19.56 -9.51 -14.88
CA MET A 1 19.11 -8.53 -13.86
C MET A 1 18.02 -7.67 -14.49
N THR A 2 16.75 -8.01 -14.26
CA THR A 2 15.60 -7.36 -14.89
C THR A 2 15.31 -6.01 -14.22
N ASN A 3 15.71 -4.95 -14.93
CA ASN A 3 14.92 -3.74 -15.17
C ASN A 3 13.49 -3.75 -14.60
N LEU A 4 13.14 -2.79 -13.75
CA LEU A 4 12.14 -1.74 -14.08
C LEU A 4 11.86 -0.89 -12.83
N LEU A 5 12.29 0.38 -12.92
CA LEU A 5 11.63 1.55 -12.34
C LEU A 5 10.10 1.35 -12.28
N SER A 6 9.59 0.91 -11.15
CA SER A 6 8.15 0.76 -10.94
C SER A 6 7.63 1.95 -10.16
N ARG A 7 7.38 3.01 -10.93
CA ARG A 7 6.27 3.97 -10.72
C ARG A 7 6.31 4.76 -9.41
N ALA A 8 7.28 5.67 -9.33
CA ALA A 8 7.11 6.92 -8.61
C ALA A 8 6.38 7.94 -9.51
N ILE A 9 5.08 7.74 -9.78
CA ILE A 9 4.24 8.77 -10.43
C ILE A 9 2.88 8.76 -9.74
N GLY A 10 2.70 9.72 -8.82
CA GLY A 10 1.48 9.89 -8.02
C GLY A 10 1.72 10.77 -6.80
N VAL A 11 2.32 11.95 -7.00
CA VAL A 11 2.65 12.94 -5.97
C VAL A 11 1.38 13.43 -5.28
N THR A 12 1.08 12.77 -4.14
CA THR A 12 1.10 13.34 -2.78
C THR A 12 0.36 14.64 -2.50
N PHE A 13 -0.81 14.55 -1.84
CA PHE A 13 -1.23 15.44 -0.74
C PHE A 13 -2.27 14.81 0.21
N ARG A 14 -2.95 13.72 -0.15
CA ARG A 14 -3.94 13.06 0.74
C ARG A 14 -3.33 12.21 1.87
N CYS A 15 -2.12 11.71 1.67
CA CYS A 15 -1.44 10.84 2.64
C CYS A 15 -0.68 11.62 3.73
N SER A 16 -0.50 12.94 3.59
CA SER A 16 0.34 13.76 4.48
C SER A 16 -0.12 13.78 5.94
N ARG A 17 -1.39 13.46 6.21
CA ARG A 17 -1.95 13.29 7.57
C ARG A 17 -1.86 11.86 8.10
N GLY A 18 -1.02 11.01 7.50
CA GLY A 18 -0.94 9.58 7.82
C GLY A 18 -2.21 8.78 7.48
N ARG A 19 -3.13 9.36 6.70
CA ARG A 19 -4.35 8.68 6.25
C ARG A 19 -4.10 8.03 4.90
N HIS A 20 -4.04 6.71 4.91
CA HIS A 20 -3.84 5.90 3.72
C HIS A 20 -5.08 5.08 3.42
N GLU A 21 -5.51 5.12 2.17
CA GLU A 21 -6.62 4.31 1.66
C GLU A 21 -6.07 3.17 0.82
N ARG A 22 -6.54 1.96 1.08
CA ARG A 22 -6.19 0.78 0.29
C ARG A 22 -6.72 0.90 -1.14
N SER A 23 -6.05 0.25 -2.08
CA SER A 23 -6.57 0.03 -3.43
C SER A 23 -7.31 -1.30 -3.48
N ASP A 24 -8.64 -1.28 -3.65
CA ASP A 24 -9.44 -2.51 -3.73
C ASP A 24 -9.02 -3.38 -4.94
N ALA A 25 -8.53 -2.77 -6.03
CA ALA A 25 -8.01 -3.48 -7.20
C ALA A 25 -6.69 -4.22 -6.94
N ASN A 26 -5.94 -3.85 -5.90
CA ASN A 26 -4.64 -4.45 -5.58
C ASN A 26 -4.70 -5.38 -4.35
N ILE A 27 -5.90 -5.71 -3.86
CA ILE A 27 -6.05 -6.64 -2.74
C ILE A 27 -5.67 -8.05 -3.18
N ARG A 28 -4.71 -8.65 -2.48
CA ARG A 28 -4.25 -10.03 -2.72
C ARG A 28 -4.16 -10.78 -1.40
N LYS A 29 -4.53 -12.06 -1.40
CA LYS A 29 -4.34 -12.94 -0.23
C LYS A 29 -2.84 -13.17 -0.03
N PHE A 30 -2.37 -13.05 1.21
CA PHE A 30 -0.98 -13.27 1.60
C PHE A 30 -0.96 -14.07 2.90
N GLY A 31 -0.74 -15.39 2.79
CA GLY A 31 -0.90 -16.31 3.93
C GLY A 31 -2.31 -16.24 4.51
N ASP A 32 -2.39 -15.95 5.82
CA ASP A 32 -3.64 -15.83 6.57
C ASP A 32 -4.25 -14.42 6.54
N THR A 33 -3.60 -13.48 5.85
CA THR A 33 -4.07 -12.09 5.74
C THR A 33 -4.17 -11.64 4.28
N TYR A 34 -4.40 -10.35 4.09
CA TYR A 34 -4.47 -9.70 2.78
C TYR A 34 -3.48 -8.54 2.73
N LYS A 35 -2.79 -8.41 1.60
CA LYS A 35 -1.95 -7.27 1.26
C LYS A 35 -2.60 -6.44 0.17
N SER A 36 -2.25 -5.16 0.14
CA SER A 36 -2.69 -4.18 -0.86
C SER A 36 -1.61 -3.11 -1.00
N THR A 37 -1.81 -2.15 -1.88
CA THR A 37 -1.07 -0.88 -1.88
C THR A 37 -2.00 0.28 -1.56
N CYS A 38 -1.45 1.40 -1.10
CA CYS A 38 -2.19 2.64 -0.98
C CYS A 38 -2.54 3.15 -2.39
N ARG A 39 -3.82 3.47 -2.63
CA ARG A 39 -4.28 3.97 -3.94
C ARG A 39 -3.70 5.33 -4.33
N PHE A 40 -3.16 6.08 -3.36
CA PHE A 40 -2.65 7.44 -3.57
C PHE A 40 -1.13 7.50 -3.64
N CYS A 41 -0.43 6.91 -2.66
CA CYS A 41 1.04 6.97 -2.60
C CYS A 41 1.75 5.67 -2.97
N GLY A 42 1.00 4.62 -3.33
CA GLY A 42 1.57 3.33 -3.73
C GLY A 42 2.20 2.49 -2.60
N LYS A 43 2.43 3.08 -1.40
CA LYS A 43 3.04 2.37 -0.26
C LYS A 43 2.33 1.04 0.03
N PRO A 44 3.07 -0.04 0.32
CA PRO A 44 2.48 -1.34 0.64
C PRO A 44 1.65 -1.28 1.92
N MET A 45 0.54 -2.01 1.95
CA MET A 45 -0.39 -2.06 3.06
C MET A 45 -0.77 -3.50 3.40
N ILE A 46 -1.03 -3.76 4.68
CA ILE A 46 -1.51 -5.05 5.18
C ILE A 46 -2.84 -4.89 5.92
N ARG A 47 -3.70 -5.90 5.79
CA ARG A 47 -4.95 -5.97 6.53
C ARG A 47 -4.67 -6.41 7.97
N VAL A 48 -5.04 -5.57 8.91
CA VAL A 48 -4.93 -5.87 10.35
C VAL A 48 -6.26 -6.42 10.87
N THR A 49 -7.38 -5.86 10.41
CA THR A 49 -8.73 -6.36 10.72
C THR A 49 -9.66 -6.23 9.51
N LYS A 50 -10.91 -6.71 9.62
CA LYS A 50 -11.87 -6.70 8.50
C LYS A 50 -11.97 -5.33 7.79
N ARG A 51 -11.89 -4.22 8.53
CA ARG A 51 -11.98 -2.84 8.02
C ARG A 51 -10.70 -2.02 8.17
N ARG A 52 -9.67 -2.52 8.87
CA ARG A 52 -8.45 -1.75 9.18
C ARG A 52 -7.26 -2.25 8.36
N TRP A 53 -6.60 -1.30 7.72
CA TRP A 53 -5.39 -1.50 6.94
C TRP A 53 -4.30 -0.59 7.48
N LYS A 54 -3.05 -1.05 7.48
CA LYS A 54 -1.87 -0.27 7.87
C LYS A 54 -0.83 -0.33 6.77
N ILE A 55 -0.04 0.72 6.65
CA ILE A 55 1.18 0.67 5.83
C ILE A 55 2.17 -0.27 6.50
N ILE A 56 2.89 -1.02 5.68
CA ILE A 56 4.15 -1.66 6.08
C ILE A 56 5.21 -0.61 5.73
N GLU A 57 5.68 0.14 6.71
CA GLU A 57 6.85 0.99 6.49
C GLU A 57 8.04 0.03 6.56
N ASP A 58 8.72 -0.15 5.43
CA ASP A 58 9.99 -0.85 5.43
C ASP A 58 10.96 0.10 6.13
N ASP A 59 11.21 -0.16 7.42
CA ASP A 59 12.30 0.45 8.18
C ASP A 59 13.62 -0.03 7.55
N GLU A 60 14.09 0.68 6.53
CA GLU A 60 15.44 0.51 5.95
C GLU A 60 16.32 1.72 6.29
#